data_AF-A0A3N5LCR6-F1
#
_entry.id   AF-A0A3N5LCR6-F1
#
_cell.length_a   1.000
_cell.length_b   1.000
_cell.length_c   1.000
_cell.angle_alpha   90.00
_cell.angle_beta   90.00
_cell.angle_gamma   90.00
#
_symmetry.space_group_name_H-M   'P 1'
#
loop_
_entity.id
_entity.type
_entity.pdbx_description
1 polymer ?
#
loop_
_entity_poly.entity_id
_entity_poly.type
_entity_poly.pdbx_seq_one_letter_code
_entity_poly.pdbx_strand_id
1 'polypeptide(L)'
;FVALHGVSYGEFFGMHQKNGRWVGNSDPGWPAYGELLGATWKPENIGHARRHVFSVKWTEPSHPIAKGLEPAFVADDELYHKMDLKPGARVLATAWSDPTKGGTGQDEPQIWTIGFGKGRCVHITLGHDIKAMEQPGFKATFTRATEWAATGDVTVADCFSGQRP
;
A
#
# COMPACT_ATOMS: atom_id res chain seq x y z
N PHE A 1 8.76 -2.19 9.90
CA PHE A 1 7.41 -1.63 10.11
C PHE A 1 6.56 -1.97 8.89
N VAL A 2 5.32 -2.40 9.09
CA VAL A 2 4.39 -2.74 8.00
C VAL A 2 3.17 -1.84 8.16
N ALA A 3 2.95 -0.97 7.18
CA ALA A 3 1.75 -0.13 7.08
C ALA A 3 0.73 -0.78 6.16
N LEU A 4 -0.53 -0.69 6.57
CA LEU A 4 -1.69 -1.19 5.85
C LEU A 4 -2.67 -0.05 5.60
N HIS A 5 -3.71 -0.33 4.82
CA HIS A 5 -4.85 0.54 4.60
C HIS A 5 -5.31 1.31 5.85
N GLY A 6 -5.75 2.56 5.66
CA GLY A 6 -6.32 3.40 6.72
C GLY A 6 -5.32 4.16 7.58
N VAL A 7 -4.01 3.93 7.39
CA VAL A 7 -2.96 4.61 8.18
C VAL A 7 -2.29 5.78 7.44
N SER A 8 -2.68 6.05 6.19
CA SER A 8 -2.05 7.02 5.25
C SER A 8 -2.63 8.44 5.33
N TYR A 9 -3.48 8.70 6.31
CA TYR A 9 -4.13 9.98 6.57
C TYR A 9 -4.46 10.06 8.07
N GLY A 10 -4.89 11.24 8.52
CA GLY A 10 -5.36 11.43 9.89
C GLY A 10 -4.44 12.29 10.75
N GLU A 11 -4.62 12.21 12.07
CA GLU A 11 -3.99 13.14 13.03
C GLU A 11 -2.46 13.09 12.99
N PHE A 12 -1.85 11.93 12.71
CA PHE A 12 -0.39 11.85 12.52
C PHE A 12 0.12 12.61 11.30
N PHE A 13 -0.75 12.96 10.36
CA PHE A 13 -0.46 13.85 9.23
C PHE A 13 -0.95 15.28 9.46
N GLY A 14 -1.32 15.66 10.69
CA GLY A 14 -1.83 16.99 10.99
C GLY A 14 -3.21 17.23 10.39
N MET A 15 -4.05 16.19 10.31
CA MET A 15 -5.40 16.28 9.77
C MET A 15 -6.46 16.11 10.86
N HIS A 16 -7.64 16.66 10.64
CA HIS A 16 -8.82 16.40 11.46
C HIS A 16 -10.05 16.12 10.57
N GLN A 17 -11.06 15.47 11.14
CA GLN A 17 -12.32 15.21 10.45
C GLN A 17 -13.22 16.44 10.47
N LYS A 18 -13.70 16.85 9.29
CA LYS A 18 -14.70 17.91 9.12
C LYS A 18 -15.68 17.49 8.02
N ASN A 19 -16.96 17.36 8.36
CA ASN A 19 -18.02 16.92 7.44
C ASN A 19 -17.70 15.59 6.72
N GLY A 20 -17.12 14.63 7.44
CA GLY A 20 -16.76 13.31 6.90
C GLY A 20 -15.55 13.31 5.95
N ARG A 21 -14.75 14.38 5.94
CA ARG A 21 -13.51 14.47 5.17
C ARG A 21 -12.35 14.82 6.07
N TRP A 22 -11.18 14.26 5.73
CA TRP A 22 -9.92 14.73 6.29
C TRP A 22 -9.57 16.09 5.70
N VAL A 23 -9.27 17.04 6.57
CA VAL A 23 -8.78 18.38 6.20
C VAL A 23 -7.56 18.71 7.04
N GLY A 24 -6.67 19.57 6.52
CA GLY A 24 -5.49 20.01 7.26
C GLY A 24 -5.85 20.77 8.54
N ASN A 25 -5.00 20.66 9.55
CA ASN A 25 -5.04 21.38 10.81
C ASN A 25 -3.82 22.34 10.92
N SER A 26 -3.82 23.21 11.93
CA SER A 26 -2.64 24.03 12.28
C SER A 26 -1.52 23.21 12.93
N ASP A 27 -1.86 22.08 13.56
CA ASP A 27 -0.90 21.10 14.05
C ASP A 27 -0.31 20.32 12.86
N PRO A 28 1.02 20.31 12.66
CA PRO A 28 1.66 19.53 11.58
C PRO A 28 1.60 18.01 11.79
N GLY A 29 1.07 17.52 12.92
CA GLY A 29 1.03 16.11 13.28
C GLY A 29 2.41 15.61 13.69
N TRP A 30 2.75 14.39 13.28
CA TRP A 30 4.07 13.81 13.53
C TRP A 30 4.90 13.83 12.24
N PRO A 31 5.86 14.77 12.07
CA PRO A 31 6.58 14.95 10.80
C PRO A 31 7.30 13.69 10.30
N ALA A 32 7.79 12.85 11.22
CA ALA A 32 8.49 11.63 10.86
C ALA A 32 7.54 10.51 10.35
N TYR A 33 6.23 10.64 10.52
CA TYR A 33 5.27 9.61 10.14
C TYR A 33 5.20 9.43 8.61
N GLY A 34 5.21 10.52 7.85
CA GLY A 34 5.28 10.44 6.38
C GLY A 34 6.59 9.82 5.87
N GLU A 35 7.70 10.04 6.58
CA GLU A 35 8.99 9.39 6.29
C GLU A 35 8.96 7.90 6.63
N LEU A 36 8.31 7.52 7.73
CA LEU A 36 8.09 6.12 8.14
C LEU A 36 7.23 5.36 7.12
N LEU A 37 6.17 6.00 6.60
CA LEU A 37 5.29 5.41 5.59
C LEU A 37 5.87 5.45 4.18
N GLY A 38 6.82 6.35 3.93
CA GLY A 38 7.36 6.62 2.60
C GLY A 38 6.39 7.31 1.65
N ALA A 39 5.32 7.90 2.18
CA ALA A 39 4.35 8.66 1.41
C ALA A 39 3.62 9.67 2.29
N THR A 40 3.09 10.71 1.64
CA THR A 40 2.09 11.63 2.20
C THR A 40 0.88 11.66 1.30
N TRP A 41 -0.25 12.10 1.82
CA TRP A 41 -1.47 12.25 1.04
C TRP A 41 -2.10 13.61 1.28
N LYS A 42 -2.10 14.48 0.27
CA LYS A 42 -2.73 15.79 0.40
C LYS A 42 -4.24 15.61 0.66
N PRO A 43 -4.84 16.32 1.62
CA PRO A 43 -6.25 16.18 1.95
C PRO A 43 -7.20 16.21 0.74
N GLU A 44 -6.95 17.11 -0.22
CA GLU A 44 -7.72 17.25 -1.46
C GLU A 44 -7.57 16.07 -2.45
N ASN A 45 -6.52 15.26 -2.28
CA ASN A 45 -6.22 14.09 -3.09
C ASN A 45 -6.64 12.77 -2.42
N ILE A 46 -7.03 12.77 -1.15
CA ILE A 46 -7.45 11.57 -0.43
C ILE A 46 -8.66 10.95 -1.15
N GLY A 47 -8.49 9.71 -1.63
CA GLY A 47 -9.51 9.03 -2.42
C GLY A 47 -9.04 7.72 -3.03
N HIS A 48 -9.96 7.06 -3.72
CA HIS A 48 -9.70 5.80 -4.37
C HIS A 48 -10.70 5.62 -5.51
N ALA A 49 -10.40 4.69 -6.42
CA ALA A 49 -11.44 4.18 -7.30
C ALA A 49 -12.53 3.49 -6.44
N ARG A 50 -13.79 3.49 -6.91
CA ARG A 50 -14.85 2.67 -6.29
C ARG A 50 -14.35 1.25 -6.13
N ARG A 51 -14.66 0.60 -5.00
CA ARG A 51 -14.24 -0.79 -4.76
C ARG A 51 -14.56 -1.67 -5.96
N HIS A 52 -13.57 -2.41 -6.42
CA HIS A 52 -13.68 -3.32 -7.55
C HIS A 52 -12.56 -4.36 -7.53
N VAL A 53 -12.68 -5.35 -8.40
CA VAL A 53 -11.63 -6.33 -8.66
C VAL A 53 -10.61 -5.73 -9.63
N PHE A 54 -9.32 -5.77 -9.28
CA PHE A 54 -8.22 -5.29 -10.12
C PHE A 54 -6.97 -6.17 -10.00
N SER A 55 -6.06 -6.02 -10.96
CA SER A 55 -4.78 -6.70 -10.98
C SER A 55 -3.69 -5.81 -10.40
N VAL A 56 -2.97 -6.33 -9.41
CA VAL A 56 -1.78 -5.72 -8.82
C VAL A 56 -0.55 -6.40 -9.43
N LYS A 57 0.28 -5.62 -10.11
CA LYS A 57 1.43 -6.10 -10.89
C LYS A 57 2.71 -5.82 -10.14
N TRP A 58 3.57 -6.82 -9.99
CA TRP A 58 4.90 -6.62 -9.45
C TRP A 58 5.79 -5.93 -10.49
N THR A 59 6.36 -4.79 -10.11
CA THR A 59 7.32 -4.03 -10.93
C THR A 59 8.77 -4.41 -10.60
N GLU A 60 9.00 -5.03 -9.44
CA GLU A 60 10.32 -5.40 -8.92
C GLU A 60 10.37 -6.90 -8.56
N PRO A 61 10.28 -7.83 -9.54
CA PRO A 61 10.17 -9.26 -9.29
C PRO A 61 11.41 -9.89 -8.63
N SER A 62 12.54 -9.17 -8.59
CA SER A 62 13.76 -9.61 -7.90
C SER A 62 13.77 -9.28 -6.41
N HIS A 63 12.89 -8.39 -5.93
CA HIS A 63 12.81 -8.02 -4.52
C HIS A 63 12.34 -9.22 -3.68
N PRO A 64 12.91 -9.50 -2.48
CA PRO A 64 12.55 -10.67 -1.68
C PRO A 64 11.04 -10.87 -1.48
N ILE A 65 10.29 -9.77 -1.25
CA ILE A 65 8.83 -9.79 -1.12
C ILE A 65 8.14 -10.37 -2.38
N ALA A 66 8.61 -10.04 -3.58
CA ALA A 66 8.01 -10.46 -4.85
C ALA A 66 8.65 -11.71 -5.46
N LYS A 67 9.86 -12.08 -5.01
CA LYS A 67 10.69 -13.10 -5.65
C LYS A 67 10.02 -14.47 -5.68
N GLY A 68 9.86 -14.99 -6.90
CA GLY A 68 9.27 -16.31 -7.15
C GLY A 68 7.74 -16.34 -7.09
N LEU A 69 7.07 -15.18 -6.93
CA LEU A 69 5.62 -15.06 -7.09
C LEU A 69 5.26 -14.90 -8.57
N GLU A 70 4.00 -15.18 -8.89
CA GLU A 70 3.42 -14.81 -10.18
C GLU A 70 3.56 -13.31 -10.46
N PRO A 71 3.69 -12.88 -11.73
CA PRO A 71 3.93 -11.46 -12.08
C PRO A 71 2.85 -10.49 -11.58
N ALA A 72 1.65 -10.99 -11.28
CA ALA A 72 0.56 -10.21 -10.73
C ALA A 72 -0.35 -11.09 -9.86
N PHE A 73 -1.14 -10.43 -9.01
CA PHE A 73 -2.23 -11.06 -8.26
C PHE A 73 -3.51 -10.24 -8.37
N VAL A 74 -4.64 -10.84 -8.00
CA VAL A 74 -5.95 -10.20 -8.00
C VAL A 74 -6.26 -9.66 -6.61
N ALA A 75 -6.83 -8.46 -6.54
CA ALA A 75 -7.37 -7.85 -5.34
C ALA A 75 -8.83 -7.40 -5.58
N ASP A 76 -9.68 -7.46 -4.55
CA ASP A 76 -11.00 -6.83 -4.50
C ASP A 76 -11.02 -5.84 -3.33
N ASP A 77 -10.74 -4.57 -3.64
CA ASP A 77 -10.44 -3.55 -2.63
C ASP A 77 -10.65 -2.11 -3.14
N GLU A 78 -10.34 -1.13 -2.30
CA GLU A 78 -10.18 0.27 -2.64
C GLU A 78 -8.75 0.55 -3.16
N LEU A 79 -8.63 0.82 -4.46
CA LEU A 79 -7.37 1.21 -5.09
C LEU A 79 -7.04 2.67 -4.76
N TYR A 80 -6.16 2.88 -3.79
CA TYR A 80 -5.64 4.21 -3.42
C TYR A 80 -4.88 4.85 -4.60
N HIS A 81 -5.09 6.14 -4.79
CA HIS A 81 -4.49 6.91 -5.88
C HIS A 81 -3.99 8.28 -5.44
N LYS A 82 -3.15 8.94 -6.25
CA LYS A 82 -2.68 10.32 -6.01
C LYS A 82 -1.92 10.49 -4.69
N MET A 83 -1.25 9.44 -4.22
CA MET A 83 -0.35 9.53 -3.08
C MET A 83 1.00 10.10 -3.51
N ASP A 84 1.55 11.00 -2.70
CA ASP A 84 2.86 11.60 -2.96
C ASP A 84 3.94 10.74 -2.29
N LEU A 85 4.65 9.92 -3.06
CA LEU A 85 5.75 9.10 -2.56
C LEU A 85 6.95 9.96 -2.13
N LYS A 86 7.60 9.56 -1.05
CA LYS A 86 8.83 10.20 -0.55
C LYS A 86 10.04 9.82 -1.40
N PRO A 87 11.04 10.71 -1.53
CA PRO A 87 12.33 10.34 -2.10
C PRO A 87 12.89 9.09 -1.41
N GLY A 88 13.33 8.11 -2.20
CA GLY A 88 13.86 6.84 -1.67
C GLY A 88 12.80 5.75 -1.44
N ALA A 89 11.50 6.04 -1.61
CA ALA A 89 10.50 4.99 -1.71
C ALA A 89 10.75 4.14 -2.98
N ARG A 90 10.83 2.83 -2.82
CA ARG A 90 10.97 1.86 -3.91
C ARG A 90 9.63 1.15 -4.14
N VAL A 91 8.97 1.47 -5.24
CA VAL A 91 7.71 0.84 -5.66
C VAL A 91 7.98 -0.61 -6.04
N LEU A 92 7.24 -1.53 -5.42
CA LEU A 92 7.32 -2.96 -5.70
C LEU A 92 6.14 -3.45 -6.54
N ALA A 93 4.97 -2.79 -6.42
CA ALA A 93 3.81 -3.14 -7.22
C ALA A 93 2.92 -1.93 -7.52
N THR A 94 2.27 -1.97 -8.69
CA THR A 94 1.31 -0.97 -9.16
C THR A 94 0.00 -1.61 -9.58
N ALA A 95 -1.06 -0.82 -9.69
CA ALA A 95 -2.34 -1.23 -10.25
C ALA A 95 -2.94 -0.13 -11.12
N TRP A 96 -3.58 -0.51 -12.22
CA TRP A 96 -4.27 0.43 -13.12
C TRP A 96 -5.50 1.01 -12.43
N SER A 97 -5.49 2.33 -12.21
CA SER A 97 -6.60 3.08 -11.62
C SER A 97 -7.66 3.39 -12.69
N ASP A 98 -8.61 2.47 -12.88
CA ASP A 98 -9.60 2.54 -13.96
C ASP A 98 -10.49 3.82 -13.88
N PRO A 99 -10.44 4.72 -14.89
CA PRO A 99 -11.28 5.91 -14.96
C PRO A 99 -12.77 5.63 -14.88
N THR A 100 -13.23 4.47 -15.39
CA THR A 100 -14.66 4.08 -15.32
C THR A 100 -15.12 3.78 -13.89
N LYS A 101 -14.18 3.53 -12.98
CA LYS A 101 -14.39 3.35 -11.54
C LYS A 101 -14.09 4.61 -10.74
N GLY A 102 -13.83 5.75 -11.39
CA GLY A 102 -13.38 6.99 -10.74
C GLY A 102 -11.88 7.02 -10.45
N GLY A 103 -11.10 6.16 -11.11
CA GLY A 103 -9.65 6.14 -11.04
C GLY A 103 -8.98 7.25 -11.86
N THR A 104 -7.65 7.32 -11.77
CA THR A 104 -6.83 8.37 -12.39
C THR A 104 -6.46 8.10 -13.84
N GLY A 105 -6.66 6.89 -14.34
CA GLY A 105 -6.17 6.46 -15.66
C GLY A 105 -4.66 6.31 -15.70
N GLN A 106 -4.05 5.91 -14.56
CA GLN A 106 -2.62 5.65 -14.42
C GLN A 106 -2.40 4.37 -13.62
N ASP A 107 -1.21 3.77 -13.76
CA ASP A 107 -0.74 2.73 -12.83
C ASP A 107 -0.29 3.40 -11.52
N GLU A 108 -1.07 3.23 -10.46
CA GLU A 108 -0.83 3.83 -9.14
C GLU A 108 -0.01 2.86 -8.25
N PRO A 109 0.98 3.35 -7.48
CA PRO A 109 1.70 2.53 -6.51
C PRO A 109 0.77 1.93 -5.45
N GLN A 110 0.82 0.61 -5.27
CA GLN A 110 0.02 -0.09 -4.25
C GLN A 110 0.88 -0.73 -3.16
N ILE A 111 2.14 -1.06 -3.48
CA ILE A 111 3.09 -1.62 -2.53
C ILE A 111 4.45 -0.96 -2.77
N TRP A 112 5.05 -0.41 -1.72
CA TRP A 112 6.40 0.13 -1.77
C TRP A 112 7.15 -0.10 -0.47
N THR A 113 8.47 0.04 -0.54
CA THR A 113 9.36 -0.03 0.62
C THR A 113 10.10 1.29 0.81
N ILE A 114 10.47 1.59 2.05
CA ILE A 114 11.35 2.70 2.38
C ILE A 114 12.21 2.36 3.61
N GLY A 115 13.40 2.95 3.70
CA GLY A 115 14.21 2.91 4.91
C GLY A 115 13.78 3.98 5.91
N PHE A 116 13.75 3.67 7.20
CA PHE A 116 13.55 4.65 8.26
C PHE A 116 14.58 4.42 9.37
N GLY A 117 15.59 5.30 9.44
CA GLY A 117 16.79 5.05 10.23
C GLY A 117 17.49 3.76 9.78
N LYS A 118 17.64 2.79 10.70
CA LYS A 118 18.16 1.44 10.39
C LYS A 118 17.06 0.42 10.08
N GLY A 119 15.79 0.83 10.14
CA GLY A 119 14.64 -0.02 9.94
C GLY A 119 14.23 -0.15 8.47
N ARG A 120 13.55 -1.25 8.16
CA ARG A 120 12.88 -1.50 6.89
C ARG A 120 11.39 -1.30 7.05
N CYS A 121 10.81 -0.48 6.16
CA CYS A 121 9.39 -0.17 6.15
C CYS A 121 8.79 -0.61 4.82
N VAL A 122 7.57 -1.10 4.89
CA VAL A 122 6.76 -1.49 3.73
C VAL A 122 5.37 -0.95 3.94
N HIS A 123 4.82 -0.38 2.88
CA HIS A 123 3.44 0.09 2.85
C HIS A 123 2.67 -0.75 1.84
N ILE A 124 1.49 -1.19 2.26
CA ILE A 124 0.52 -1.93 1.46
C ILE A 124 -0.78 -1.11 1.53
N THR A 125 -1.21 -0.54 0.41
CA THR A 125 -2.45 0.26 0.35
C THR A 125 -3.72 -0.59 0.51
N LEU A 126 -3.60 -1.90 0.27
CA LEU A 126 -4.67 -2.88 0.37
C LEU A 126 -5.01 -3.21 1.85
N GLY A 127 -6.18 -3.80 2.04
CA GLY A 127 -6.71 -4.27 3.32
C GLY A 127 -7.80 -3.38 3.90
N HIS A 128 -8.73 -2.84 3.09
CA HIS A 128 -9.85 -2.04 3.59
C HIS A 128 -10.72 -2.79 4.60
N ASP A 129 -10.97 -4.07 4.35
CA ASP A 129 -11.79 -4.93 5.21
C ASP A 129 -11.32 -6.39 5.22
N ILE A 130 -12.02 -7.22 6.00
CA ILE A 130 -11.72 -8.66 6.12
C ILE A 130 -11.73 -9.34 4.75
N LYS A 131 -12.67 -9.01 3.85
CA LYS A 131 -12.75 -9.63 2.52
C LYS A 131 -11.52 -9.31 1.66
N ALA A 132 -11.02 -8.06 1.74
CA ALA A 132 -9.80 -7.66 1.07
C ALA A 132 -8.57 -8.35 1.70
N MET A 133 -8.53 -8.47 3.02
CA MET A 133 -7.44 -9.14 3.73
C MET A 133 -7.42 -10.67 3.54
N GLU A 134 -8.56 -11.29 3.27
CA GLU A 134 -8.67 -12.73 3.03
C GLU A 134 -8.16 -13.15 1.63
N GLN A 135 -7.99 -12.19 0.71
CA GLN A 135 -7.51 -12.45 -0.64
C GLN A 135 -6.11 -13.10 -0.60
N PRO A 136 -5.84 -14.14 -1.41
CA PRO A 136 -4.54 -14.82 -1.43
C PRO A 136 -3.36 -13.87 -1.66
N GLY A 137 -3.51 -12.90 -2.56
CA GLY A 137 -2.48 -11.90 -2.87
C GLY A 137 -2.16 -10.98 -1.68
N PHE A 138 -3.17 -10.58 -0.90
CA PHE A 138 -2.95 -9.81 0.32
C PHE A 138 -2.21 -10.65 1.37
N LYS A 139 -2.68 -11.86 1.67
CA LYS A 139 -2.06 -12.74 2.68
C LYS A 139 -0.60 -13.04 2.35
N ALA A 140 -0.31 -13.35 1.08
CA ALA A 140 1.05 -13.58 0.61
C ALA A 140 1.93 -12.34 0.79
N THR A 141 1.44 -11.18 0.31
CA THR A 141 2.17 -9.92 0.41
C THR A 141 2.44 -9.57 1.87
N PHE A 142 1.42 -9.56 2.73
CA PHE A 142 1.54 -9.19 4.13
C PHE A 142 2.50 -10.10 4.90
N THR A 143 2.42 -11.42 4.69
CA THR A 143 3.30 -12.39 5.35
C THR A 143 4.76 -12.16 4.95
N ARG A 144 5.04 -12.05 3.65
CA ARG A 144 6.40 -11.85 3.11
C ARG A 144 6.95 -10.47 3.47
N ALA A 145 6.11 -9.45 3.43
CA ALA A 145 6.46 -8.09 3.83
C ALA A 145 6.82 -8.00 5.32
N THR A 146 6.11 -8.73 6.17
CA THR A 146 6.39 -8.81 7.61
C THR A 146 7.73 -9.47 7.88
N GLU A 147 7.99 -10.63 7.26
CA GLU A 147 9.28 -11.30 7.38
C GLU A 147 10.42 -10.41 6.88
N TRP A 148 10.29 -9.84 5.67
CA TRP A 148 11.30 -8.96 5.09
C TRP A 148 11.57 -7.72 5.97
N ALA A 149 10.53 -7.10 6.53
CA ALA A 149 10.72 -5.98 7.43
C ALA A 149 11.55 -6.38 8.66
N ALA A 150 11.35 -7.60 9.19
CA ALA A 150 12.06 -8.11 10.35
C ALA A 150 13.50 -8.57 10.04
N THR A 151 13.72 -9.28 8.93
CA THR A 151 14.98 -10.00 8.66
C THR A 151 15.80 -9.41 7.50
N GLY A 152 15.13 -8.73 6.55
CA GLY A 152 15.72 -8.28 5.30
C GLY A 152 15.65 -9.32 4.17
N ASP A 153 15.12 -10.51 4.44
CA ASP A 153 14.95 -11.60 3.47
C ASP A 153 13.56 -12.23 3.59
N VAL A 154 13.20 -13.11 2.66
CA VAL A 154 11.95 -13.87 2.69
C VAL A 154 12.25 -15.35 2.52
N THR A 155 11.93 -16.13 3.55
CA THR A 155 12.07 -17.60 3.59
C THR A 155 10.73 -18.31 3.65
N VAL A 156 9.63 -17.60 3.94
CA VAL A 156 8.30 -18.22 3.88
C VAL A 156 8.03 -18.73 2.47
N ALA A 157 7.63 -20.00 2.38
CA ALA A 157 7.21 -20.60 1.13
C ALA A 157 5.97 -19.85 0.61
N ASP A 158 5.79 -19.85 -0.71
CA ASP A 158 4.53 -19.41 -1.28
C ASP A 158 3.44 -20.44 -0.94
N CYS A 159 2.71 -20.18 0.14
CA CYS A 159 1.62 -21.03 0.61
C CYS A 159 0.24 -20.58 0.11
N PHE A 160 0.18 -19.56 -0.76
CA PHE A 160 -1.07 -18.96 -1.21
C PHE A 160 -1.27 -19.03 -2.73
N SER A 161 -0.25 -19.38 -3.52
CA SER A 161 -0.41 -19.75 -4.93
C SER A 161 -1.07 -21.12 -5.08
N GLY A 162 -2.40 -21.12 -5.18
CA GLY A 162 -3.15 -22.37 -5.39
C GLY A 162 -4.65 -22.25 -5.17
N GLN A 163 -5.10 -21.21 -4.46
CA GLN A 163 -6.52 -20.90 -4.35
C GLN A 163 -6.95 -20.12 -5.60
N ARG A 164 -7.17 -20.86 -6.70
CA ARG A 164 -8.01 -20.36 -7.80
C ARG A 164 -9.43 -20.13 -7.27
N PRO A 165 -10.15 -19.11 -7.76
CA PRO A 165 -11.57 -18.96 -7.47
C PRO A 165 -12.36 -20.20 -7.91
#